data_AF-S6BNP9-F1
#
_entry.id   AF-S6BNP9-F1
#
_cell.length_a   1.000
_cell.length_b   1.000
_cell.length_c   1.000
_cell.angle_alpha   90.00
_cell.angle_beta   90.00
_cell.angle_gamma   90.00
#
_symmetry.space_group_name_H-M   'P 1'
#
loop_
_entity.id
_entity.type
_entity.pdbx_description
1 polymer ?
#
loop_
_entity_poly.entity_id
_entity_poly.type
_entity_poly.pdbx_seq_one_letter_code
_entity_poly.pdbx_strand_id
1 'polypeptide(L)'
;MGAAIDFLRERGLTAQAKGKRIVVSPASKLTPDVRLYVKAHRLELLAELAANDGLERRSHWQITLGGKTICTMVGEPMTYAEALEAARWRWPDSDILEG
;
A
#
# COMPACT_ATOMS: atom_id res chain seq x y z
N MET A 1 11.28 6.67 10.20
CA MET A 1 11.07 5.89 11.45
C MET A 1 9.93 6.56 12.18
N GLY A 2 8.73 6.00 12.05
CA GLY A 2 7.52 6.58 12.62
C GLY A 2 7.13 5.89 13.92
N ALA A 3 6.90 6.67 14.98
CA ALA A 3 6.75 6.15 16.34
C ALA A 3 5.50 5.25 16.47
N ALA A 4 4.42 5.54 15.72
CA ALA A 4 3.18 4.79 15.83
C ALA A 4 3.25 3.45 15.07
N ILE A 5 3.98 3.39 13.96
CA ILE A 5 4.24 2.13 13.23
C ILE A 5 5.19 1.24 14.04
N ASP A 6 6.22 1.82 14.66
CA ASP A 6 7.18 1.08 15.47
C ASP A 6 6.51 0.45 16.70
N PHE A 7 5.62 1.19 17.37
CA PHE A 7 4.80 0.68 18.48
C PHE A 7 3.99 -0.58 18.13
N LEU A 8 3.48 -0.65 16.90
CA LEU A 8 2.77 -1.82 16.40
C LEU A 8 3.76 -2.95 16.10
N ARG A 9 4.89 -2.62 15.46
CA ARG A 9 5.93 -3.58 15.08
C ARG A 9 6.58 -4.25 16.30
N GLU A 10 6.85 -3.51 17.37
CA GLU A 10 7.35 -4.04 18.64
C GLU A 10 6.40 -5.05 19.27
N ARG A 11 5.10 -4.90 19.04
CA ARG A 11 4.05 -5.84 19.49
C ARG A 11 3.86 -7.02 18.51
N GLY A 12 4.63 -7.06 17.43
CA GLY A 12 4.50 -8.03 16.35
C GLY A 12 3.21 -7.85 15.55
N LEU A 13 2.73 -6.61 15.46
CA LEU A 13 1.60 -6.20 14.62
C LEU A 13 2.17 -5.41 13.42
N THR A 14 1.61 -5.66 12.25
CA THR A 14 1.89 -4.94 11.02
C THR A 14 0.67 -4.09 10.70
N ALA A 15 0.87 -2.78 10.50
CA ALA A 15 -0.15 -1.90 9.96
C ALA A 15 0.13 -1.56 8.51
N GLN A 16 -0.91 -1.51 7.70
CA GLN A 16 -0.88 -1.11 6.30
C GLN A 16 -2.01 -0.13 6.03
N ALA A 17 -1.77 0.92 5.25
CA ALA A 17 -2.84 1.78 4.78
C ALA A 17 -3.50 1.15 3.55
N LYS A 18 -4.80 0.84 3.63
CA LYS A 18 -5.65 0.59 2.45
C LYS A 18 -6.52 1.81 2.19
N GLY A 19 -6.03 2.70 1.33
CA GLY A 19 -6.68 3.98 1.04
C GLY A 19 -6.84 4.81 2.31
N LYS A 20 -8.08 5.04 2.75
CA LYS A 20 -8.39 5.79 3.99
C LYS A 20 -8.51 4.91 5.24
N ARG A 21 -8.24 3.60 5.16
CA ARG A 21 -8.38 2.67 6.29
C ARG A 21 -7.02 2.12 6.68
N ILE A 22 -6.80 1.95 7.98
CA ILE A 22 -5.62 1.29 8.53
C ILE A 22 -6.02 -0.17 8.78
N VAL A 23 -5.32 -1.10 8.12
CA VAL A 23 -5.47 -2.53 8.32
C VAL A 23 -4.33 -2.98 9.22
N VAL A 24 -4.66 -3.67 10.32
CA VAL A 24 -3.67 -4.20 11.27
C VAL A 24 -3.77 -5.72 11.30
N SER A 25 -2.62 -6.38 11.12
CA SER A 25 -2.48 -7.85 11.08
C SER A 25 -1.33 -8.30 11.97
N PRO A 26 -1.35 -9.51 12.55
CA PRO A 26 -2.44 -10.48 12.55
C PRO A 26 -3.53 -10.12 13.58
N ALA A 27 -4.80 -10.37 13.21
CA ALA A 27 -5.95 -10.10 14.07
C ALA A 27 -5.90 -10.82 15.43
N SER A 28 -5.19 -11.95 15.51
CA SER A 28 -4.99 -12.72 16.75
C SER A 28 -4.23 -11.96 17.85
N LYS A 29 -3.44 -10.94 17.48
CA LYS A 29 -2.73 -10.06 18.42
C LYS A 29 -3.41 -8.70 18.61
N LEU A 30 -4.57 -8.49 17.97
CA LEU A 30 -5.28 -7.22 18.02
C LEU A 30 -6.02 -7.08 19.36
N THR A 31 -5.36 -6.47 20.33
CA THR A 31 -5.96 -6.16 21.63
C THR A 31 -6.86 -4.91 21.56
N PRO A 32 -7.85 -4.76 22.45
CA PRO A 32 -8.70 -3.57 22.51
C PRO A 32 -7.91 -2.27 22.74
N ASP A 33 -6.82 -2.30 23.51
CA ASP A 33 -5.90 -1.17 23.67
C ASP A 33 -5.27 -0.72 22.35
N VAL A 34 -4.84 -1.65 21.50
CA VAL A 34 -4.32 -1.33 20.17
C VAL A 34 -5.39 -0.67 19.31
N ARG A 35 -6.65 -1.13 19.40
CA ARG A 35 -7.76 -0.51 18.67
C ARG A 35 -8.03 0.92 19.14
N LEU A 36 -7.95 1.18 20.44
CA LEU A 36 -8.07 2.52 21.02
C LEU A 36 -6.92 3.42 20.56
N TYR A 37 -5.69 2.91 20.60
CA TYR A 37 -4.50 3.62 20.14
C TYR A 37 -4.59 3.98 18.65
N VAL A 38 -4.95 3.02 17.79
CA VAL A 38 -5.14 3.25 16.34
C VAL A 38 -6.26 4.25 16.07
N LYS A 39 -7.31 4.26 16.89
CA LYS A 39 -8.42 5.21 16.75
C LYS A 39 -8.03 6.62 17.20
N ALA A 40 -7.28 6.76 18.29
CA ALA A 40 -6.81 8.04 18.82
C ALA A 40 -5.76 8.68 17.90
N HIS A 41 -4.81 7.89 17.39
CA HIS A 41 -3.71 8.33 16.53
C HIS A 41 -3.95 8.05 15.05
N ARG A 42 -5.21 7.96 14.61
CA ARG A 42 -5.56 7.54 13.25
C ARG A 42 -4.93 8.43 12.17
N LEU A 43 -4.90 9.74 12.38
CA LEU A 43 -4.35 10.69 11.39
C LEU A 43 -2.82 10.57 11.30
N GLU A 44 -2.14 10.47 12.44
CA GLU A 44 -0.69 10.26 12.50
C GLU A 44 -0.31 8.93 11.85
N LEU A 45 -0.98 7.83 12.23
CA LEU A 45 -0.77 6.53 11.61
C LEU A 45 -1.01 6.55 10.10
N LEU A 46 -2.07 7.24 9.62
CA LEU A 46 -2.30 7.37 8.17
C LEU A 46 -1.20 8.14 7.47
N ALA A 47 -0.69 9.23 8.07
CA ALA A 47 0.39 10.01 7.50
C ALA A 47 1.72 9.24 7.50
N GLU A 48 2.04 8.59 8.61
CA GLU A 48 3.24 7.76 8.73
C GLU A 48 3.17 6.54 7.83
N LEU A 49 2.00 5.89 7.73
CA LEU A 49 1.80 4.77 6.80
C LEU A 49 1.87 5.26 5.36
N ALA A 50 1.27 6.40 5.01
CA ALA A 50 1.40 6.96 3.66
C ALA A 50 2.85 7.35 3.31
N ALA A 51 3.65 7.76 4.29
CA ALA A 51 5.06 8.07 4.11
C ALA A 51 5.95 6.81 4.07
N ASN A 52 5.55 5.75 4.76
CA ASN A 52 6.30 4.50 4.91
C ASN A 52 5.61 3.30 4.21
N ASP A 53 4.68 3.55 3.28
CA ASP A 53 3.83 2.50 2.70
C ASP A 53 4.64 1.51 1.87
N GLY A 54 5.93 1.78 1.65
CA GLY A 54 6.82 0.94 0.84
C GLY A 54 6.41 0.89 -0.62
N LEU A 55 5.36 1.61 -1.02
CA LEU A 55 4.91 1.74 -2.39
C LEU A 55 5.98 2.53 -3.15
N GLU A 56 6.87 1.81 -3.82
CA GLU A 56 7.75 2.37 -4.81
C GLU A 56 6.91 3.12 -5.84
N ARG A 57 6.97 4.45 -5.78
CA ARG A 57 6.35 5.28 -6.80
C ARG A 57 7.31 5.28 -7.98
N ARG A 58 6.92 4.57 -9.03
CA ARG A 58 7.70 4.51 -10.26
C ARG A 58 7.02 5.36 -11.31
N SER A 59 7.83 6.11 -12.05
CA SER A 59 7.38 6.84 -13.23
C SER A 59 7.25 5.93 -14.45
N HIS A 60 7.63 4.66 -14.35
CA HIS A 60 7.49 3.68 -15.42
C HIS A 60 6.97 2.34 -14.86
N TRP A 61 5.96 1.78 -15.53
CA TRP A 61 5.33 0.51 -15.17
C TRP A 61 5.22 -0.38 -16.40
N GLN A 62 5.67 -1.63 -16.32
CA GLN A 62 5.54 -2.59 -17.42
C GLN A 62 4.19 -3.28 -17.33
N ILE A 63 3.39 -3.17 -18.39
CA ILE A 63 2.07 -3.78 -18.49
C ILE A 63 2.20 -5.11 -19.21
N THR A 64 1.63 -6.14 -18.61
CA THR A 64 1.55 -7.49 -19.16
C THR A 64 0.10 -7.89 -19.41
N LEU A 65 -0.13 -8.65 -20.46
CA LEU A 65 -1.42 -9.25 -20.78
C LEU A 65 -1.20 -10.73 -21.05
N GLY A 66 -1.83 -11.59 -20.24
CA GLY A 66 -1.63 -13.05 -20.34
C GLY A 66 -0.16 -13.48 -20.20
N GLY A 67 0.61 -12.81 -19.35
CA GLY A 67 2.03 -13.10 -19.11
C GLY A 67 3.01 -12.59 -20.19
N LYS A 68 2.54 -11.85 -21.19
CA LYS A 68 3.41 -11.15 -22.15
C LYS A 68 3.41 -9.66 -21.91
N THR A 69 4.59 -9.05 -21.85
CA THR A 69 4.72 -7.59 -21.79
C THR A 69 4.22 -6.96 -23.09
N ILE A 70 3.20 -6.12 -22.98
CA ILE A 70 2.57 -5.47 -24.14
C ILE A 70 3.01 -4.02 -24.30
N CYS A 71 3.30 -3.32 -23.20
CA CYS A 71 3.65 -1.90 -23.21
C CYS A 71 4.34 -1.50 -21.90
N THR A 72 5.11 -0.41 -21.93
CA THR A 72 5.60 0.26 -20.73
C THR A 72 4.86 1.59 -20.59
N MET A 73 4.07 1.74 -19.53
CA MET A 73 3.40 2.98 -19.20
C MET A 73 4.39 3.91 -18.50
N VAL A 74 4.56 5.13 -19.03
CA VAL A 74 5.45 6.15 -18.46
C VAL A 74 4.62 7.39 -18.12
N GLY A 75 4.78 7.90 -16.91
CA GLY A 75 3.99 9.02 -16.40
C GLY A 75 4.52 9.58 -15.09
N GLU A 76 3.67 10.36 -14.41
CA GLU A 76 3.97 10.82 -13.05
C GLU A 76 4.22 9.63 -12.11
N PRO A 77 5.08 9.79 -11.08
CA PRO A 77 5.40 8.72 -10.15
C PRO A 77 4.13 8.23 -9.43
N MET A 78 3.63 7.10 -9.90
CA MET A 78 2.39 6.48 -9.45
C MET A 78 2.68 5.17 -8.72
N THR A 79 1.77 4.77 -7.84
CA THR A 79 1.86 3.49 -7.11
C THR A 79 1.47 2.31 -8.01
N TYR A 80 1.87 1.09 -7.63
CA TYR A 80 1.45 -0.14 -8.34
C TYR A 80 -0.08 -0.18 -8.53
N ALA A 81 -0.84 0.12 -7.47
CA ALA A 81 -2.30 0.09 -7.53
C ALA A 81 -2.86 1.09 -8.57
N GLU A 82 -2.37 2.33 -8.56
CA GLU A 82 -2.78 3.36 -9.51
C GLU A 82 -2.38 3.01 -10.96
N ALA A 83 -1.18 2.48 -11.15
CA ALA A 83 -0.72 2.00 -12.45
C ALA A 83 -1.55 0.83 -12.97
N LEU A 84 -1.96 -0.09 -12.08
CA LEU A 84 -2.79 -1.24 -12.42
C LEU A 84 -4.21 -0.79 -12.77
N GLU A 85 -4.79 0.15 -12.03
CA GLU A 85 -6.08 0.75 -12.37
C GLU A 85 -6.03 1.47 -13.73
N ALA A 86 -4.98 2.24 -13.99
CA ALA A 86 -4.77 2.92 -15.28
C ALA A 86 -4.54 1.93 -16.43
N ALA A 87 -3.81 0.84 -16.19
CA ALA A 87 -3.60 -0.25 -17.15
C ALA A 87 -4.93 -0.96 -17.46
N ARG A 88 -5.70 -1.31 -16.42
CA ARG A 88 -7.02 -1.95 -16.56
C ARG A 88 -8.05 -1.10 -17.27
N TRP A 89 -7.95 0.22 -17.16
CA TRP A 89 -8.79 1.13 -17.94
C TRP A 89 -8.56 1.00 -19.46
N ARG A 90 -7.31 0.77 -19.90
CA ARG A 90 -6.97 0.56 -21.31
C ARG A 90 -7.02 -0.90 -21.75
N TRP A 91 -6.74 -1.83 -20.84
CA TRP A 91 -6.66 -3.27 -21.07
C TRP A 91 -7.28 -4.01 -19.87
N PRO A 92 -8.56 -4.40 -19.94
CA PRO A 92 -9.33 -4.95 -18.79
C PRO A 92 -8.65 -6.14 -18.07
N ASP A 93 -7.96 -7.00 -18.83
CA ASP A 93 -7.28 -8.20 -18.35
C ASP A 93 -5.77 -8.01 -18.14
N SER A 94 -5.29 -6.77 -18.14
CA SER A 94 -3.87 -6.49 -17.92
C SER A 94 -3.47 -6.60 -16.45
N ASP A 95 -2.22 -7.00 -16.26
CA ASP A 95 -1.50 -6.96 -15.01
C ASP A 95 -0.24 -6.11 -15.17
N ILE A 96 0.43 -5.74 -14.09
CA ILE A 96 1.66 -4.94 -14.17
C ILE A 96 2.80 -5.66 -13.44
N LEU A 97 3.98 -5.63 -14.04
CA LEU A 97 5.15 -6.32 -13.54
C LEU A 97 5.92 -5.40 -12.57
N GLU A 98 6.07 -5.82 -11.32
CA GLU A 98 7.05 -5.24 -10.40
C GLU A 98 8.43 -5.78 -10.79
N GLY A 99 9.21 -4.94 -11.49
CA GLY A 99 10.58 -5.26 -11.93
C GLY A 99 11.65 -4.93 -10.91
#